data_AF-A0A2V5UBD5-F1
#
_entry.id   AF-A0A2V5UBD5-F1
#
_cell.length_a   1.000
_cell.length_b   1.000
_cell.length_c   1.000
_cell.angle_alpha   90.00
_cell.angle_beta   90.00
_cell.angle_gamma   90.00
#
_symmetry.space_group_name_H-M   'P 1'
#
loop_
_entity.id
_entity.type
_entity.pdbx_description
1 polymer ?
#
loop_
_entity_poly.entity_id
_entity_poly.type
_entity_poly.pdbx_seq_one_letter_code
_entity_poly.pdbx_strand_id
1 'polypeptide(L)'
;MKTKPCLTLFLFTFIRSVSAADSKIEQAVRDQDAQWSKAAESRDVDKLVSFYADDAIVLPAHAAIATTKDSIRNIFQRLLSIPGVALSWKPTK
;
A
#
# COMPACT_ATOMS: atom_id res chain seq x y z
N MET A 1 0.37 47.92 -30.83
CA MET A 1 -0.34 47.58 -29.56
C MET A 1 -1.38 46.52 -29.90
N LYS A 2 -1.41 45.29 -29.38
CA LYS A 2 -1.00 44.72 -28.09
C LYS A 2 -0.59 43.24 -28.29
N THR A 3 0.59 42.87 -27.80
CA THR A 3 1.11 41.49 -27.71
C THR A 3 0.44 40.77 -26.54
N LYS A 4 -0.10 39.56 -26.77
CA LYS A 4 -0.67 38.73 -25.70
C LYS A 4 0.42 37.82 -25.12
N PRO A 5 0.59 37.75 -23.79
CA PRO A 5 1.66 36.99 -23.17
C PRO A 5 1.33 35.49 -23.22
N CYS A 6 2.25 34.71 -23.78
CA CYS A 6 2.26 33.26 -23.68
C CYS A 6 2.66 32.90 -22.24
N LEU A 7 1.72 32.44 -21.44
CA LEU A 7 1.97 31.94 -20.09
C LEU A 7 2.62 30.56 -20.19
N THR A 8 3.95 30.53 -20.18
CA THR A 8 4.72 29.28 -20.19
C THR A 8 4.58 28.58 -18.84
N LEU A 9 3.80 27.51 -18.82
CA LEU A 9 3.69 26.57 -17.70
C LEU A 9 5.00 25.79 -17.58
N PHE A 10 5.89 26.18 -16.67
CA PHE A 10 7.09 25.42 -16.32
C PHE A 10 6.70 24.20 -15.47
N LEU A 11 6.39 23.07 -16.12
CA LEU A 11 6.42 21.76 -15.46
C LEU A 11 7.89 21.37 -15.25
N PHE A 12 8.44 21.69 -14.07
CA PHE A 12 9.63 21.02 -13.59
C PHE A 12 9.24 19.61 -13.12
N THR A 13 9.05 18.69 -14.07
CA THR A 13 9.10 17.25 -13.78
C THR A 13 10.54 16.91 -13.44
N PHE A 14 10.89 16.95 -12.16
CA PHE A 14 12.10 16.32 -11.67
C PHE A 14 11.90 14.81 -11.81
N ILE A 15 12.28 14.26 -12.97
CA ILE A 15 12.26 12.81 -13.20
C ILE A 15 13.36 12.25 -12.30
N ARG A 16 12.97 11.85 -11.09
CA ARG A 16 13.83 11.11 -10.17
C ARG A 16 14.05 9.74 -10.80
N SER A 17 15.20 9.54 -11.44
CA SER A 17 15.59 8.24 -11.96
C SER A 17 15.60 7.24 -10.80
N VAL A 18 14.65 6.31 -10.77
CA VAL A 18 14.71 5.18 -9.87
C VAL A 18 15.82 4.27 -10.41
N SER A 19 16.97 4.25 -9.73
CA SER A 19 18.01 3.27 -10.02
C SER A 19 17.45 1.88 -9.69
N ALA A 20 17.86 0.87 -10.47
CA ALA A 20 17.60 -0.52 -10.13
C ALA A 20 18.01 -0.78 -8.67
N ALA A 21 17.03 -1.18 -7.85
CA ALA A 21 17.12 -1.53 -6.44
C ALA A 21 18.11 -0.70 -5.61
N ASP A 22 17.67 0.45 -5.09
CA ASP A 22 18.24 0.92 -3.84
C ASP A 22 17.98 -0.17 -2.78
N SER A 23 19.02 -0.90 -2.40
CA SER A 23 18.94 -2.03 -1.46
C SER A 23 18.34 -1.60 -0.12
N LYS A 24 18.41 -0.31 0.22
CA LYS A 24 17.77 0.25 1.40
C LYS A 24 16.26 0.37 1.24
N ILE A 25 15.77 0.74 0.05
CA ILE A 25 14.33 0.77 -0.26
C ILE A 25 13.78 -0.67 -0.27
N GLU A 26 14.49 -1.59 -0.89
CA GLU A 26 14.14 -3.02 -0.89
C GLU A 26 14.02 -3.57 0.55
N GLN A 27 15.03 -3.31 1.38
CA GLN A 27 15.01 -3.74 2.78
C GLN A 27 13.84 -3.10 3.56
N ALA A 28 13.55 -1.81 3.35
CA ALA A 28 12.45 -1.14 4.02
C ALA A 28 11.09 -1.76 3.68
N VAL A 29 10.84 -2.09 2.41
CA VAL A 29 9.61 -2.79 1.99
C VAL A 29 9.54 -4.18 2.63
N ARG A 30 10.66 -4.90 2.65
CA ARG A 30 10.76 -6.24 3.25
C ARG A 30 10.48 -6.22 4.75
N ASP A 31 10.99 -5.22 5.47
CA ASP A 31 10.75 -5.06 6.89
C ASP A 31 9.27 -4.73 7.17
N GLN A 32 8.63 -3.92 6.32
CA GLN A 32 7.20 -3.64 6.41
C GLN A 32 6.36 -4.87 6.11
N ASP A 33 6.74 -5.70 5.12
CA ASP A 33 6.05 -6.95 4.79
C ASP A 33 6.10 -7.95 5.97
N ALA A 34 7.25 -8.06 6.65
CA ALA A 34 7.37 -8.87 7.86
C ALA A 34 6.47 -8.35 9.00
N GLN A 35 6.38 -7.03 9.18
CA GLN A 35 5.51 -6.44 10.21
C GLN A 35 4.02 -6.59 9.86
N TRP A 36 3.66 -6.48 8.59
CA TRP A 36 2.30 -6.74 8.10
C TRP A 36 1.90 -8.18 8.39
N SER A 37 2.75 -9.15 8.02
CA SER A 37 2.56 -10.58 8.25
C SER A 37 2.33 -10.88 9.73
N LYS A 38 3.14 -10.28 10.62
CA LYS A 38 2.99 -10.42 12.06
C LYS A 38 1.67 -9.83 12.58
N ALA A 39 1.22 -8.68 12.05
CA ALA A 39 -0.06 -8.08 12.43
C ALA A 39 -1.25 -8.96 12.00
N ALA A 40 -1.17 -9.57 10.81
CA ALA A 40 -2.15 -10.55 10.35
C ALA A 40 -2.19 -11.80 11.24
N GLU A 41 -1.03 -12.34 11.59
CA GLU A 41 -0.90 -13.51 12.47
C GLU A 41 -1.49 -13.23 13.86
N SER A 42 -1.21 -12.06 14.43
CA SER A 42 -1.75 -11.63 15.73
C SER A 42 -3.20 -11.15 15.65
N ARG A 43 -3.82 -11.18 14.47
CA ARG A 43 -5.19 -10.70 14.21
C ARG A 43 -5.43 -9.24 14.62
N ASP A 44 -4.37 -8.41 14.56
CA ASP A 44 -4.44 -6.99 14.86
C ASP A 44 -4.84 -6.21 13.60
N VAL A 45 -6.15 -6.09 13.41
CA VAL A 45 -6.74 -5.45 12.23
C VAL A 45 -6.35 -3.99 12.11
N ASP A 46 -6.31 -3.25 13.22
CA ASP A 46 -5.98 -1.82 13.17
C ASP A 46 -4.51 -1.61 12.80
N LYS A 47 -3.61 -2.45 13.34
CA LYS A 47 -2.21 -2.44 12.92
C LYS A 47 -2.05 -2.84 11.45
N LEU A 48 -2.76 -3.87 11.00
CA LEU A 48 -2.72 -4.32 9.60
C LEU A 48 -3.18 -3.21 8.65
N VAL A 49 -4.31 -2.55 8.95
CA VAL A 49 -4.84 -1.46 8.13
C VAL A 49 -3.92 -0.23 8.14
N SER A 50 -3.11 -0.04 9.18
CA SER A 50 -2.13 1.07 9.26
C SER A 50 -1.05 1.03 8.18
N PHE A 51 -0.81 -0.12 7.54
CA PHE A 51 0.12 -0.26 6.42
C PHE A 51 -0.47 0.18 5.07
N TYR A 52 -1.77 0.52 5.02
CA TYR A 52 -2.43 1.03 3.82
C TYR A 52 -2.47 2.56 3.83
N ALA A 53 -2.02 3.17 2.74
CA ALA A 53 -2.17 4.60 2.49
C ALA A 53 -3.66 5.00 2.42
N ASP A 54 -3.95 6.29 2.55
CA ASP A 54 -5.33 6.81 2.53
C ASP A 54 -6.01 6.61 1.16
N ASP A 55 -5.22 6.54 0.08
CA ASP A 55 -5.65 6.30 -1.30
C ASP A 55 -5.44 4.84 -1.76
N ALA A 56 -5.12 3.93 -0.84
CA ALA A 56 -4.89 2.54 -1.19
C ALA A 56 -6.17 1.84 -1.67
N ILE A 57 -6.00 0.93 -2.64
CA ILE A 57 -7.08 0.10 -3.19
C ILE A 57 -6.74 -1.37 -2.94
N VAL A 58 -7.67 -2.13 -2.36
CA VAL A 58 -7.54 -3.59 -2.17
C VAL A 58 -8.48 -4.32 -3.11
N LEU A 59 -7.94 -5.31 -3.82
CA LEU A 59 -8.64 -6.16 -4.79
C LEU A 59 -8.79 -7.58 -4.21
N PRO A 60 -9.83 -7.86 -3.42
CA PRO A 60 -10.07 -9.19 -2.90
C PRO A 60 -10.49 -10.15 -4.03
N ALA A 61 -10.09 -11.41 -3.94
CA ALA A 61 -10.50 -12.43 -4.91
C ALA A 61 -12.03 -12.58 -4.92
N HIS A 62 -12.63 -12.53 -6.10
CA HIS A 62 -14.07 -12.73 -6.32
C HIS A 62 -15.00 -11.83 -5.47
N ALA A 63 -14.53 -10.64 -5.09
CA ALA A 63 -15.31 -9.69 -4.28
C ALA A 63 -15.13 -8.25 -4.79
N ALA A 64 -15.96 -7.34 -4.28
CA ALA A 64 -15.90 -5.92 -4.64
C ALA A 64 -14.57 -5.28 -4.22
N ILE A 65 -14.12 -4.33 -5.04
CA ILE A 65 -12.94 -3.50 -4.76
C ILE A 65 -13.19 -2.67 -3.49
N ALA A 66 -12.18 -2.57 -2.63
CA ALA A 66 -12.17 -1.68 -1.47
C ALA A 66 -11.32 -0.44 -1.75
N THR A 67 -11.95 0.74 -1.72
CA THR A 67 -11.33 2.04 -2.03
C THR A 67 -11.28 2.99 -0.83
N THR A 68 -11.71 2.54 0.34
CA THR A 68 -11.69 3.31 1.60
C THR A 68 -11.06 2.49 2.71
N LYS A 69 -10.41 3.14 3.69
CA LYS A 69 -9.83 2.45 4.86
C LYS A 69 -10.83 1.57 5.61
N ASP A 70 -12.09 1.99 5.73
CA ASP A 70 -13.13 1.17 6.36
C ASP A 70 -13.50 -0.06 5.53
N SER A 71 -13.58 0.07 4.20
CA SER A 71 -13.81 -1.09 3.33
C SER A 71 -12.64 -2.09 3.38
N ILE A 72 -11.40 -1.60 3.45
CA ILE A 72 -10.19 -2.40 3.62
C ILE A 72 -10.20 -3.12 4.99
N ARG A 73 -10.53 -2.39 6.07
CA ARG A 73 -10.71 -2.96 7.41
C ARG A 73 -11.72 -4.10 7.41
N ASN A 74 -12.88 -3.90 6.78
CA ASN A 74 -13.92 -4.92 6.69
C ASN A 74 -13.46 -6.18 5.94
N ILE A 75 -12.63 -6.05 4.90
CA ILE A 75 -12.03 -7.21 4.20
C ILE A 75 -11.17 -8.02 5.17
N PHE A 76 -10.25 -7.36 5.88
CA PHE A 76 -9.33 -8.07 6.79
C PHE A 76 -10.03 -8.64 8.01
N GLN A 77 -11.01 -7.93 8.57
CA GLN A 77 -11.85 -8.47 9.65
C GLN A 77 -12.55 -9.76 9.21
N ARG A 78 -13.17 -9.77 8.02
CA ARG A 78 -13.83 -10.97 7.50
C ARG A 78 -12.83 -12.10 7.26
N LEU A 79 -11.72 -11.82 6.57
CA LEU A 79 -10.69 -12.82 6.27
C LEU A 79 -10.15 -13.48 7.54
N LEU A 80 -9.76 -12.68 8.52
CA LEU A 80 -9.18 -13.17 9.77
C LEU A 80 -10.21 -13.84 10.67
N SER A 81 -11.51 -13.55 10.52
CA SER A 81 -12.57 -14.21 11.29
C SER A 81 -12.90 -15.62 10.80
N ILE A 82 -12.39 -16.06 9.64
CA ILE A 82 -12.64 -17.41 9.12
C ILE A 82 -11.96 -18.45 10.04
N PRO A 83 -12.70 -19.43 10.57
CA PRO A 83 -12.12 -20.51 11.36
C PRO A 83 -11.05 -21.27 10.59
N GLY A 84 -9.89 -21.50 11.21
CA GLY A 84 -8.78 -22.21 10.59
C GLY A 84 -7.91 -21.38 9.64
N VAL A 85 -8.25 -20.11 9.37
CA VAL A 85 -7.33 -19.22 8.64
C VAL A 85 -6.12 -18.89 9.53
N ALA A 86 -4.94 -19.15 8.96
CA ALA A 86 -3.64 -18.79 9.48
C ALA A 86 -2.89 -17.97 8.42
N LEU A 87 -2.98 -16.64 8.52
CA LEU A 87 -2.36 -15.71 7.58
C LEU A 87 -1.03 -15.23 8.16
N SER A 88 0.07 -15.86 7.74
CA SER A 88 1.44 -15.48 8.12
C SER A 88 2.43 -16.01 7.09
N TRP A 89 3.51 -15.26 6.90
CA TRP A 89 4.67 -15.62 6.08
C TRP A 89 5.95 -14.92 6.56
N LYS A 90 7.10 -15.41 6.08
CA LYS A 90 8.40 -14.76 6.25
C LYS A 90 8.89 -14.26 4.89
N PRO A 91 9.16 -12.96 4.69
CA PRO A 91 9.65 -12.44 3.42
C PRO A 91 11.04 -13.04 3.07
N THR A 92 11.26 -13.36 1.79
CA THR A 92 12.53 -13.92 1.28
C THR A 92 13.09 -13.06 0.14
N LYS A 93 14.42 -12.96 0.04
CA LYS A 93 15.09 -12.17 -1.00
C LYS A 93 15.13 -12.88 -2.34
#